data_AF-A0A645IU41-F1
#
_entry.id   AF-A0A645IU41-F1
#
_cell.length_a   1.000
_cell.length_b   1.000
_cell.length_c   1.000
_cell.angle_alpha   90.00
_cell.angle_beta   90.00
_cell.angle_gamma   90.00
#
_symmetry.space_group_name_H-M   'P 1'
#
loop_
_entity.id
_entity.type
_entity.pdbx_description
1 polymer ?
#
loop_
_entity_poly.entity_id
_entity_poly.type
_entity_poly.pdbx_seq_one_letter_code
_entity_poly.pdbx_strand_id
1 'polypeptide(L)'
;MTNGVIEIVINILLNLMFINFMVYKGLALASTIAGYIGLLLFYFSLKKKIGNFEQKEIFVVFTKSLIAASIMGICSKFIFSYISKNINPGFVSDVISLGFSVGIGVVVYFVIIYFFKVEELTSIIDMVKSKLKK
;
A
#
# COMPACT_ATOMS: atom_id res chain seq x y z
N MET A 1 -6.65 21.09 -13.14
CA MET A 1 -7.90 21.11 -12.34
C MET A 1 -8.93 20.12 -12.88
N THR A 2 -9.11 20.01 -14.19
CA THR A 2 -10.11 19.10 -14.82
C THR A 2 -10.04 17.65 -14.34
N ASN A 3 -8.86 17.04 -14.22
CA ASN A 3 -8.71 15.65 -13.78
C ASN A 3 -9.26 15.40 -12.37
N GLY A 4 -9.01 16.32 -11.44
CA GLY A 4 -9.50 16.19 -10.06
C GLY A 4 -11.03 16.35 -10.00
N VAL A 5 -11.62 17.22 -10.83
CA VAL A 5 -13.08 17.32 -10.93
C VAL A 5 -13.69 16.02 -11.46
N ILE A 6 -13.08 15.41 -12.48
CA ILE A 6 -13.52 14.11 -13.01
C ILE A 6 -13.44 13.02 -11.94
N GLU A 7 -12.34 12.95 -11.19
CA GLU A 7 -12.17 12.02 -10.08
C GLU A 7 -13.26 12.18 -9.01
N ILE A 8 -13.56 13.41 -8.59
CA ILE A 8 -14.58 13.70 -7.59
C ILE A 8 -15.97 13.29 -8.09
N VAL A 9 -16.31 13.61 -9.33
CA VAL A 9 -17.62 13.23 -9.92
C VAL A 9 -17.76 11.71 -9.95
N ILE A 10 -16.73 10.99 -10.39
CA ILE A 10 -16.72 9.52 -10.42
C ILE A 10 -16.85 8.95 -8.99
N ASN A 11 -16.15 9.51 -8.01
CA ASN A 11 -16.23 9.11 -6.61
C ASN A 11 -17.66 9.22 -6.07
N ILE A 12 -18.33 10.35 -6.31
CA ILE A 12 -19.71 10.58 -5.87
C ILE A 12 -20.67 9.59 -6.55
N LEU A 13 -20.55 9.39 -7.86
CA LEU A 13 -21.39 8.45 -8.60
C LEU A 13 -21.22 7.00 -8.10
N LEU A 14 -19.98 6.56 -7.88
CA LEU A 14 -19.69 5.22 -7.36
C LEU A 14 -20.16 5.04 -5.92
N ASN A 15 -20.01 6.07 -5.06
CA ASN A 15 -20.51 6.03 -3.69
C ASN A 15 -22.02 5.80 -3.65
N LEU A 16 -22.78 6.56 -4.46
CA LEU A 16 -24.25 6.42 -4.56
C LEU A 16 -24.66 5.06 -5.12
N MET A 17 -23.87 4.47 -6.02
CA MET A 17 -24.13 3.15 -6.56
C MET A 17 -23.86 2.05 -5.53
N PHE A 18 -22.72 2.10 -4.84
CA PHE A 18 -22.29 1.03 -3.94
C PHE A 18 -22.88 1.09 -2.53
N ILE A 19 -23.35 2.24 -2.06
CA ILE A 19 -23.99 2.34 -0.73
C ILE A 19 -25.23 1.44 -0.63
N ASN A 20 -25.96 1.27 -1.74
CA ASN A 20 -27.15 0.42 -1.80
C ASN A 20 -26.83 -1.08 -1.76
N PHE A 21 -25.66 -1.50 -2.26
CA PHE A 21 -25.28 -2.92 -2.30
C PHE A 21 -24.44 -3.36 -1.10
N MET A 22 -23.56 -2.48 -0.59
CA MET A 22 -22.50 -2.85 0.35
C MET A 22 -22.34 -1.88 1.54
N VAL A 23 -23.28 -0.93 1.71
CA VAL A 23 -23.29 0.06 2.80
C VAL A 23 -21.92 0.73 2.95
N TYR A 24 -21.27 0.61 4.10
CA TYR A 24 -19.99 1.24 4.41
C TYR A 24 -18.81 0.62 3.65
N LYS A 25 -18.88 -0.68 3.31
CA LYS A 25 -17.85 -1.34 2.50
C LYS A 25 -17.89 -0.83 1.06
N GLY A 26 -19.09 -0.49 0.58
CA GLY A 26 -19.30 0.11 -0.73
C GLY A 26 -18.62 1.46 -0.88
N LEU A 27 -18.69 2.30 0.16
CA LEU A 27 -18.02 3.61 0.17
C LEU A 27 -16.49 3.49 0.10
N ALA A 28 -15.89 2.53 0.81
CA ALA A 28 -14.46 2.28 0.77
C ALA A 28 -14.00 1.79 -0.62
N LEU A 29 -14.78 0.90 -1.24
CA LEU A 29 -14.55 0.43 -2.61
C LEU A 29 -14.65 1.55 -3.64
N ALA A 30 -15.72 2.35 -3.58
CA ALA A 30 -15.92 3.51 -4.45
C ALA A 30 -14.75 4.50 -4.36
N SER A 31 -14.31 4.79 -3.13
CA SER A 31 -13.18 5.70 -2.88
C SER A 31 -11.88 5.20 -3.49
N THR A 32 -11.60 3.90 -3.34
CA THR A 32 -10.40 3.28 -3.89
C THR A 32 -10.41 3.25 -5.42
N ILE A 33 -11.55 2.90 -6.04
CA ILE A 33 -11.70 2.85 -7.50
C ILE A 33 -11.58 4.26 -8.11
N ALA A 34 -12.26 5.25 -7.51
CA ALA A 34 -12.15 6.64 -7.96
C ALA A 34 -10.69 7.14 -7.84
N GLY A 35 -10.00 6.84 -6.74
CA GLY A 35 -8.58 7.19 -6.58
C GLY A 35 -7.68 6.56 -7.65
N TYR A 36 -7.91 5.30 -8.03
CA TYR A 36 -7.18 4.68 -9.14
C TYR A 36 -7.49 5.32 -10.50
N ILE A 37 -8.74 5.69 -10.74
CA ILE A 37 -9.13 6.43 -11.96
C ILE A 37 -8.43 7.81 -11.97
N GLY A 38 -8.43 8.52 -10.85
CA GLY A 38 -7.69 9.76 -10.67
C GLY A 38 -6.20 9.58 -10.98
N LEU A 39 -5.56 8.55 -10.41
CA LEU A 39 -4.17 8.20 -10.68
C LEU A 39 -3.91 7.97 -12.17
N LEU A 40 -4.78 7.26 -12.88
CA LEU A 40 -4.67 7.06 -14.33
C LEU A 40 -4.82 8.38 -15.10
N LEU A 41 -5.79 9.22 -14.76
CA LEU A 41 -5.99 10.52 -15.39
C LEU A 41 -4.77 11.43 -15.21
N PHE A 42 -4.20 11.47 -14.00
CA PHE A 42 -2.98 12.18 -13.70
C PHE A 42 -1.79 11.61 -14.47
N TYR A 43 -1.63 10.29 -14.49
CA TYR A 43 -0.58 9.60 -15.26
C TYR A 43 -0.60 10.02 -16.73
N PHE A 44 -1.76 9.95 -17.40
CA PHE A 44 -1.85 10.31 -18.82
C PHE A 44 -1.64 11.80 -19.08
N SER A 45 -2.14 12.66 -18.19
CA SER A 45 -1.97 14.10 -18.32
C SER A 45 -0.52 14.52 -18.09
N LEU A 46 0.16 13.88 -17.15
CA LEU A 46 1.58 14.10 -16.89
C LEU A 46 2.43 13.61 -18.06
N LYS A 47 2.14 12.42 -18.59
CA LYS A 47 2.77 11.87 -19.79
C LYS A 47 2.62 12.80 -20.99
N LYS A 48 1.45 13.42 -21.17
CA LYS A 48 1.22 14.39 -22.24
C LYS A 48 2.04 15.68 -22.07
N LYS A 49 2.28 16.12 -20.83
CA LYS A 49 2.92 17.40 -20.53
C LYS A 49 4.46 17.32 -20.50
N ILE A 50 5.01 16.24 -19.97
CA ILE A 50 6.46 16.08 -19.74
C ILE A 50 7.06 14.97 -20.62
N GLY A 51 6.23 14.16 -21.28
CA GLY A 51 6.68 13.06 -22.16
C GLY A 51 6.84 11.73 -21.40
N ASN A 52 7.64 10.82 -21.97
CA ASN A 52 7.95 9.55 -21.33
C ASN A 52 8.89 9.77 -20.15
N PHE A 53 8.42 9.44 -18.95
CA PHE A 53 9.24 9.21 -17.76
C PHE A 53 9.71 7.75 -17.69
N GLU A 54 10.53 7.41 -16.70
CA GLU A 54 11.08 6.07 -16.39
C GLU A 54 9.98 5.05 -16.01
N GLN A 55 9.01 4.84 -16.90
CA GLN A 55 7.83 3.99 -16.71
C GLN A 55 8.21 2.53 -16.41
N LYS A 56 9.32 2.05 -17.00
CA LYS A 56 9.84 0.71 -16.75
C LYS A 56 10.24 0.52 -15.30
N GLU A 57 10.95 1.49 -14.75
CA GLU A 57 11.45 1.43 -13.38
C GLU A 57 10.30 1.48 -12.37
N ILE A 58 9.36 2.40 -12.58
CA ILE A 58 8.12 2.49 -11.78
C ILE A 58 7.38 1.15 -11.77
N PHE A 59 7.25 0.49 -12.93
CA PHE A 59 6.54 -0.78 -13.02
C PHE A 59 7.31 -1.93 -12.32
N VAL A 60 8.64 -1.93 -12.41
CA VAL A 60 9.50 -2.88 -11.70
C VAL A 60 9.36 -2.71 -10.19
N VAL A 61 9.43 -1.46 -9.69
CA VAL A 61 9.28 -1.15 -8.27
C VAL A 61 7.87 -1.51 -7.78
N PHE A 62 6.83 -1.14 -8.53
CA PHE A 62 5.45 -1.52 -8.23
C PHE A 62 5.29 -3.03 -8.07
N THR A 63 5.84 -3.82 -9.00
CA THR A 63 5.73 -5.29 -8.97
C THR A 63 6.50 -5.87 -7.78
N LYS A 64 7.72 -5.40 -7.51
CA LYS A 64 8.53 -5.79 -6.35
C LYS A 64 7.80 -5.49 -5.04
N SER A 65 7.25 -4.29 -4.89
CA SER A 65 6.49 -3.86 -3.71
C SER A 65 5.19 -4.64 -3.56
N LEU A 66 4.49 -4.97 -4.65
CA LEU A 66 3.27 -5.77 -4.62
C LEU A 66 3.53 -7.19 -4.12
N ILE A 67 4.61 -7.82 -4.58
CA ILE A 67 5.04 -9.15 -4.12
C ILE A 67 5.41 -9.08 -2.63
N ALA A 68 6.22 -8.09 -2.23
CA ALA A 68 6.61 -7.92 -0.84
C ALA A 68 5.41 -7.69 0.09
N ALA A 69 4.46 -6.84 -0.31
CA ALA A 69 3.24 -6.57 0.44
C ALA A 69 2.32 -7.80 0.54
N SER A 70 2.27 -8.61 -0.52
CA SER A 70 1.48 -9.86 -0.52
C SER A 70 2.05 -10.88 0.46
N ILE A 71 3.38 -11.08 0.45
CA ILE A 71 4.05 -11.99 1.39
C ILE A 71 3.89 -11.49 2.82
N MET A 72 4.09 -10.18 3.05
CA MET A 72 3.85 -9.55 4.34
C MET A 72 2.43 -9.83 4.85
N GLY A 73 1.41 -9.61 4.01
CA GLY A 73 0.01 -9.81 4.37
C GLY A 73 -0.31 -11.27 4.74
N ILE A 74 0.31 -12.22 4.06
CA ILE A 74 0.18 -13.65 4.37
C ILE A 74 0.84 -13.94 5.73
N CYS A 75 2.10 -13.52 5.92
CA CYS A 75 2.85 -13.73 7.16
C CYS A 75 2.14 -13.11 8.37
N SER A 76 1.71 -11.84 8.27
CA SER A 76 1.05 -11.14 9.38
C SER A 76 -0.27 -11.80 9.77
N LYS A 77 -1.03 -12.31 8.81
CA LYS A 77 -2.26 -13.08 9.07
C LYS A 77 -1.98 -14.38 9.82
N PHE A 78 -0.96 -15.12 9.42
CA PHE A 78 -0.57 -16.35 10.12
C PHE A 78 -0.12 -16.07 11.55
N ILE A 79 0.71 -15.07 11.75
CA ILE A 79 1.20 -14.66 13.07
C ILE A 79 0.04 -14.23 13.96
N PHE A 80 -0.84 -13.38 13.46
CA PHE A 80 -2.01 -12.92 14.21
C PHE A 80 -2.88 -14.09 14.64
N SER A 81 -3.18 -15.01 13.71
CA SER A 81 -3.99 -16.18 14.02
C SER A 81 -3.30 -17.14 15.00
N TYR A 82 -1.97 -17.22 15.00
CA TYR A 82 -1.22 -18.09 15.91
C TYR A 82 -1.23 -17.51 17.33
N ILE A 83 -0.93 -16.22 17.46
CA ILE A 83 -0.86 -15.55 18.77
C ILE A 83 -2.26 -15.47 19.40
N SER A 84 -3.27 -15.04 18.63
CA SER A 84 -4.65 -14.89 19.13
C SER A 84 -5.28 -16.20 19.60
N LYS A 85 -4.87 -17.36 19.04
CA LYS A 85 -5.32 -18.68 19.50
C LYS A 85 -4.65 -19.15 20.80
N ASN A 86 -3.44 -18.67 21.08
CA ASN A 86 -2.62 -19.12 22.19
C ASN A 86 -2.77 -18.25 23.44
N ILE A 87 -3.41 -17.08 23.33
CA ILE A 87 -3.65 -16.17 24.45
C ILE A 87 -5.15 -16.17 24.80
N ASN A 88 -5.47 -16.02 26.08
CA ASN A 88 -6.87 -15.88 26.52
C ASN A 88 -7.58 -14.75 25.77
N PRO A 89 -8.86 -14.95 25.39
CA PRO A 89 -9.64 -13.94 24.69
C PRO A 89 -9.84 -12.71 25.58
N GLY A 90 -9.58 -11.53 25.01
CA GLY A 90 -9.74 -10.25 25.71
C GLY A 90 -9.11 -9.09 24.94
N PHE A 91 -9.61 -7.88 25.17
CA PHE A 91 -9.17 -6.68 24.44
C PHE A 91 -7.65 -6.45 24.50
N VAL A 92 -7.04 -6.67 25.67
CA VAL A 92 -5.58 -6.52 25.86
C VAL A 92 -4.81 -7.56 25.03
N SER A 93 -5.33 -8.78 24.92
CA SER A 93 -4.75 -9.85 24.10
C SER A 93 -4.80 -9.50 22.60
N ASP A 94 -5.93 -8.94 22.14
CA ASP A 94 -6.08 -8.53 20.75
C ASP A 94 -5.11 -7.40 20.38
N VAL A 95 -4.94 -6.41 21.27
CA VAL A 95 -3.98 -5.32 21.08
C VAL A 95 -2.55 -5.83 21.00
N ILE A 96 -2.15 -6.74 21.90
CA ILE A 96 -0.81 -7.34 21.89
C ILE A 96 -0.60 -8.17 20.62
N SER A 97 -1.59 -9.00 20.26
CA SER A 97 -1.54 -9.86 19.08
C SER A 97 -1.43 -9.05 17.78
N LEU A 98 -2.25 -8.00 17.65
CA LEU A 98 -2.19 -7.06 16.53
C LEU A 98 -0.84 -6.34 16.48
N GLY A 99 -0.40 -5.79 17.61
CA GLY A 99 0.87 -5.06 17.71
C GLY A 99 2.07 -5.89 17.27
N PHE A 100 2.18 -7.12 17.76
CA PHE A 100 3.24 -8.06 17.35
C PHE A 100 3.14 -8.43 15.87
N SER A 101 1.92 -8.67 15.37
CA SER A 101 1.70 -9.05 13.97
C SER A 101 2.07 -7.92 13.00
N VAL A 102 1.76 -6.67 13.36
CA VAL A 102 2.18 -5.48 12.60
C VAL A 102 3.69 -5.33 12.66
N GLY A 103 4.30 -5.46 13.84
CA GLY A 103 5.75 -5.36 14.01
C GLY A 103 6.51 -6.36 13.13
N ILE A 104 6.10 -7.62 13.14
CA ILE A 104 6.72 -8.64 12.28
C ILE A 104 6.42 -8.38 10.81
N GLY A 105 5.20 -7.96 10.45
CA GLY A 105 4.85 -7.59 9.09
C GLY A 105 5.78 -6.51 8.52
N VAL A 106 6.04 -5.46 9.29
CA VAL A 106 6.98 -4.39 8.93
C VAL A 106 8.37 -4.98 8.66
N VAL A 107 8.89 -5.81 9.55
CA VAL A 107 10.20 -6.46 9.37
C VAL A 107 10.23 -7.31 8.09
N VAL A 108 9.21 -8.14 7.85
CA VAL A 108 9.10 -8.99 6.66
C VAL A 108 9.12 -8.15 5.38
N TYR A 109 8.35 -7.07 5.34
CA TYR A 109 8.30 -6.18 4.18
C TYR A 109 9.66 -5.55 3.89
N PHE A 110 10.33 -5.00 4.91
CA PHE A 110 11.66 -4.40 4.77
C PHE A 110 12.70 -5.41 4.31
N VAL A 111 12.69 -6.62 4.87
CA VAL A 111 13.61 -7.69 4.48
C VAL A 111 13.42 -8.06 3.01
N ILE A 112 12.19 -8.25 2.54
CA ILE A 112 11.92 -8.63 1.15
C ILE A 112 12.34 -7.51 0.18
N ILE A 113 12.00 -6.26 0.49
CA ILE A 113 12.39 -5.12 -0.36
C ILE A 113 13.90 -4.93 -0.41
N TYR A 114 14.59 -5.16 0.71
CA TYR A 114 16.04 -5.16 0.75
C TYR A 114 16.63 -6.25 -0.15
N PHE A 115 16.10 -7.48 -0.10
CA PHE A 115 16.52 -8.57 -1.00
C PHE A 115 16.21 -8.28 -2.47
N PHE A 116 15.10 -7.60 -2.76
CA PHE A 116 14.73 -7.18 -4.11
C PHE A 116 15.56 -6.01 -4.64
N LYS A 117 16.46 -5.44 -3.81
CA LYS A 117 17.33 -4.32 -4.18
C LYS A 117 16.55 -3.21 -4.87
N VAL A 118 15.48 -2.78 -4.23
CA VAL A 118 14.72 -1.61 -4.67
C VAL A 118 15.64 -0.40 -4.53
N GLU A 119 15.83 0.34 -5.62
CA GLU A 119 16.87 1.37 -5.74
C GLU A 119 16.68 2.49 -4.71
N GLU A 120 15.42 2.82 -4.42
CA GLU A 120 15.03 3.82 -3.44
C GLU A 120 15.42 3.41 -2.01
N LEU A 121 15.18 2.14 -1.63
CA LEU A 121 15.58 1.64 -0.31
C LEU A 121 17.11 1.60 -0.20
N THR A 122 17.79 1.16 -1.25
CA THR A 122 19.25 1.03 -1.27
C THR A 122 19.91 2.41 -1.14
N SER A 123 19.38 3.41 -1.87
CA SER A 123 19.82 4.80 -1.81
C SER A 123 19.65 5.42 -0.42
N ILE A 124 18.53 5.14 0.26
CA ILE A 124 18.30 5.59 1.65
C ILE A 124 19.33 4.96 2.60
N ILE A 125 19.57 3.64 2.48
CA ILE A 125 20.54 2.92 3.32
C ILE A 125 21.95 3.49 3.11
N ASP A 126 22.36 3.77 1.88
CA ASP A 126 23.68 4.32 1.58
C ASP A 126 23.83 5.77 2.07
N MET A 127 22.76 6.57 2.00
CA MET A 127 22.74 7.91 2.58
C MET A 127 22.90 7.89 4.11
N VAL A 128 22.26 6.93 4.79
CA VAL A 128 22.42 6.75 6.25
C VAL A 128 23.83 6.25 6.59
N LYS A 129 24.35 5.25 5.87
CA LYS A 129 25.71 4.73 6.07
C LYS A 129 26.77 5.80 5.86
N SER A 130 26.62 6.65 4.86
CA SER A 130 27.57 7.74 4.58
C SER A 130 27.58 8.81 5.68
N LYS A 131 26.45 9.07 6.34
CA LYS A 131 26.37 9.96 7.50
C LYS A 131 26.95 9.35 8.78
N LEU A 132 26.86 8.03 8.96
CA LEU A 132 27.42 7.32 10.12
C LEU A 132 28.92 7.05 10.02
N LYS A 133 29.49 7.12 8.80
CA LYS A 133 30.94 7.00 8.56
C LYS A 133 31.70 8.32 8.73
N LYS A 134 31.01 9.42 9.02
CA LYS A 134 31.59 10.69 9.48
C LYS A 134 31.57 10.72 11.00
#